data_AF-A0A7C3Z754-F1
#
_entry.id   AF-A0A7C3Z754-F1
#
_cell.length_a   1.000
_cell.length_b   1.000
_cell.length_c   1.000
_cell.angle_alpha   90.00
_cell.angle_beta   90.00
_cell.angle_gamma   90.00
#
_symmetry.space_group_name_H-M   'P 1'
#
loop_
_entity.id
_entity.type
_entity.pdbx_description
1 polymer ?
#
loop_
_entity_poly.entity_id
_entity_poly.type
_entity_poly.pdbx_seq_one_letter_code
_entity_poly.pdbx_strand_id
1 'polypeptide(L)'
;MSDPSNVLIRFLNVDNEFAERLLAVARRKIEERCSAEVVTTGGARNVLDFEIRPGIGAEGFMIQDPPSGAIRITGNDERGLLYGLGRFLRCSHYDRDTFTPGTRQATSVPEKPVRGIYFATHFHNFYHEAPVKEVQDYIEDIALWGINTLCVWFDMHHYKGIGDPDARLMISRLKCLLNSAKNLKLSTSLVFIANEGYADSPHQLRAE
;
A
#
# COMPACT_ATOMS: atom_id res chain seq x y z
N MET A 1 14.17 -14.34 27.45
CA MET A 1 13.33 -13.31 28.09
C MET A 1 12.77 -12.47 26.96
N SER A 2 11.45 -12.41 26.79
CA SER A 2 10.80 -11.60 25.76
C SER A 2 11.00 -10.12 26.08
N ASP A 3 11.54 -9.35 25.14
CA ASP A 3 11.58 -7.89 25.27
C ASP A 3 10.13 -7.35 25.33
N PRO A 4 9.77 -6.56 26.35
CA PRO A 4 8.42 -6.01 26.52
C PRO A 4 7.97 -5.08 25.39
N SER A 5 8.86 -4.68 24.48
CA SER A 5 8.55 -3.82 23.33
C SER A 5 8.19 -4.58 22.04
N ASN A 6 8.54 -5.86 21.92
CA ASN A 6 8.39 -6.59 20.66
C ASN A 6 6.91 -6.85 20.27
N VAL A 7 6.68 -6.97 18.96
CA VAL A 7 5.39 -7.29 18.36
C VAL A 7 5.50 -8.62 17.62
N LEU A 8 4.77 -9.63 18.09
CA LEU A 8 4.69 -10.93 17.41
C LEU A 8 3.56 -10.90 16.38
N ILE A 9 3.89 -11.15 15.11
CA ILE A 9 2.92 -11.27 14.02
C ILE A 9 2.76 -12.74 13.62
N ARG A 10 1.50 -13.19 13.52
CA ARG A 10 1.12 -14.52 13.05
C ARG A 10 0.09 -14.42 11.94
N PHE A 11 0.15 -15.37 11.01
CA PHE A 11 -0.77 -15.43 9.86
C PHE A 11 -1.56 -16.73 9.89
N LEU A 12 -2.86 -16.64 9.60
CA LEU A 12 -3.82 -17.74 9.57
C LEU A 12 -4.61 -17.67 8.25
N ASN A 13 -4.59 -18.74 7.45
CA ASN A 13 -5.29 -18.79 6.15
C ASN A 13 -4.92 -17.64 5.20
N VAL A 14 -3.70 -17.11 5.29
CA VAL A 14 -3.19 -16.08 4.37
C VAL A 14 -2.18 -16.74 3.44
N ASP A 15 -2.28 -16.45 2.14
CA ASP A 15 -1.29 -16.90 1.16
C ASP A 15 0.13 -16.43 1.56
N ASN A 16 1.13 -17.30 1.41
CA ASN A 16 2.48 -17.05 1.90
C ASN A 16 3.13 -15.81 1.25
N GLU A 17 2.95 -15.64 -0.07
CA GLU A 17 3.54 -14.49 -0.78
C GLU A 17 2.92 -13.18 -0.29
N PHE A 18 1.61 -13.16 -0.07
CA PHE A 18 0.95 -11.98 0.49
C PHE A 18 1.29 -11.74 1.96
N ALA A 19 1.40 -12.80 2.76
CA ALA A 19 1.79 -12.72 4.17
C ALA A 19 3.18 -12.11 4.35
N GLU A 20 4.16 -12.53 3.54
CA GLU A 20 5.52 -11.94 3.54
C GLU A 20 5.51 -10.44 3.22
N ARG A 21 4.71 -10.04 2.23
CA ARG A 21 4.56 -8.63 1.85
C ARG A 21 3.88 -7.82 2.96
N LEU A 22 2.79 -8.33 3.53
CA LEU A 22 2.08 -7.65 4.61
C LEU A 22 2.96 -7.53 5.86
N LEU A 23 3.75 -8.57 6.16
CA LEU A 23 4.74 -8.54 7.23
C LEU A 23 5.79 -7.46 7.00
N ALA A 24 6.32 -7.33 5.78
CA ALA A 24 7.31 -6.32 5.45
C ALA A 24 6.73 -4.89 5.62
N VAL A 25 5.48 -4.67 5.23
CA VAL A 25 4.75 -3.41 5.44
C VAL A 25 4.57 -3.14 6.93
N ALA A 26 4.03 -4.10 7.68
CA ALA A 26 3.78 -3.95 9.12
C ALA A 26 5.08 -3.67 9.89
N ARG A 27 6.14 -4.42 9.57
CA ARG A 27 7.49 -4.23 10.10
C ARG A 27 7.97 -2.80 9.91
N ARG A 28 8.04 -2.34 8.66
CA ARG A 28 8.49 -0.97 8.35
C ARG A 28 7.68 0.07 9.10
N LYS A 29 6.34 0.00 9.03
CA LYS A 29 5.48 1.03 9.62
C LYS A 29 5.50 1.07 11.15
N ILE A 30 5.88 -0.03 11.81
CA ILE A 30 6.07 -0.07 13.27
C ILE A 30 7.48 0.41 13.64
N GLU A 31 8.51 -0.18 13.02
CA GLU A 31 9.93 0.08 13.32
C GLU A 31 10.37 1.50 12.91
N GLU A 32 9.72 2.13 11.93
CA GLU A 32 9.96 3.55 11.58
C GLU A 32 9.47 4.54 12.65
N ARG A 33 8.57 4.12 13.54
CA ARG A 33 7.87 5.00 14.50
C ARG A 33 8.29 4.77 15.96
N CYS A 34 8.88 3.62 16.27
CA CYS A 34 9.32 3.25 17.62
C CYS A 34 10.38 2.14 17.58
N SER A 35 11.10 1.94 18.68
CA SER A 35 12.14 0.91 18.80
C SER A 35 11.61 -0.54 18.91
N ALA A 36 10.30 -0.75 18.80
CA ALA A 36 9.70 -2.08 18.88
C ALA A 36 10.08 -2.94 17.68
N GLU A 37 10.60 -4.15 17.92
CA GLU A 37 10.91 -5.08 16.84
C GLU A 37 9.71 -5.94 16.48
N VAL A 38 9.49 -6.14 15.16
CA VAL A 38 8.51 -7.10 14.68
C VAL A 38 9.15 -8.48 14.53
N VAL A 39 8.58 -9.47 15.21
CA VAL A 39 9.04 -10.86 15.21
C VAL A 39 7.95 -11.81 14.72
N THR A 40 8.32 -12.98 14.22
CA THR A 40 7.39 -14.01 13.72
C THR A 40 7.45 -15.32 14.51
N THR A 41 8.39 -15.44 15.44
CA THR A 41 8.59 -16.61 16.30
C THR A 41 8.87 -16.18 17.74
N GLY A 42 8.73 -17.11 18.67
CA GLY A 42 8.91 -16.85 20.10
C GLY A 42 7.66 -16.25 20.76
N GLY A 43 7.86 -15.44 21.79
CA GLY A 43 6.79 -14.78 22.54
C GLY A 43 7.05 -13.28 22.63
N ALA A 44 5.97 -12.50 22.59
CA ALA A 44 5.99 -11.05 22.71
C ALA A 44 4.80 -10.59 23.55
N ARG A 45 4.89 -9.38 24.13
CA ARG A 45 3.79 -8.78 24.89
C ARG A 45 2.59 -8.47 23.98
N ASN A 46 2.88 -7.92 22.80
CA ASN A 46 1.87 -7.60 21.80
C ASN A 46 1.85 -8.71 20.75
N VAL A 47 0.70 -9.37 20.59
CA VAL A 47 0.53 -10.43 19.59
C VAL A 47 -0.57 -10.02 18.62
N LEU A 48 -0.26 -10.05 17.33
CA LEU A 48 -1.18 -9.71 16.24
C LEU A 48 -1.43 -10.94 15.36
N ASP A 49 -2.68 -11.34 15.27
CA ASP A 49 -3.15 -12.43 14.41
C ASP A 49 -3.80 -11.85 13.16
N PHE A 50 -3.20 -12.10 12.00
CA PHE A 50 -3.77 -11.76 10.71
C PHE A 50 -4.47 -12.97 10.11
N GLU A 51 -5.72 -12.80 9.70
CA GLU A 51 -6.55 -13.89 9.17
C GLU A 51 -7.32 -13.44 7.93
N ILE A 52 -7.39 -14.28 6.89
CA ILE A 52 -8.40 -14.13 5.84
C ILE A 52 -9.59 -15.02 6.18
N ARG A 53 -10.77 -14.41 6.29
CA ARG A 53 -12.04 -15.12 6.51
C ARG A 53 -13.17 -14.45 5.72
N PRO A 54 -13.79 -15.16 4.77
CA PRO A 54 -14.95 -14.66 4.03
C PRO A 54 -16.15 -14.33 4.93
N GLY A 55 -17.02 -13.43 4.47
CA GLY A 55 -18.31 -13.13 5.10
C GLY A 55 -18.41 -11.74 5.75
N ILE A 56 -17.35 -10.94 5.68
CA ILE A 56 -17.38 -9.53 6.14
C ILE A 56 -17.92 -8.61 5.05
N GLY A 57 -17.73 -8.97 3.77
CA GLY A 57 -18.03 -8.15 2.59
C GLY A 57 -16.77 -7.85 1.80
N ALA A 58 -16.89 -7.62 0.49
CA ALA A 58 -15.73 -7.40 -0.39
C ALA A 58 -14.83 -6.28 0.13
N GLU A 59 -13.54 -6.57 0.25
CA GLU A 59 -12.51 -5.66 0.80
C GLU A 59 -12.79 -5.19 2.24
N GLY A 60 -13.69 -5.88 2.94
CA GLY A 60 -14.04 -5.59 4.32
C GLY A 60 -13.04 -6.16 5.31
N PHE A 61 -12.99 -5.56 6.50
CA PHE A 61 -12.14 -6.02 7.60
C PHE A 61 -12.83 -5.91 8.95
N MET A 62 -12.28 -6.62 9.92
CA MET A 62 -12.66 -6.59 11.32
C MET A 62 -11.42 -6.63 12.22
N ILE A 63 -11.40 -5.82 13.27
CA ILE A 63 -10.38 -5.80 14.32
C ILE A 63 -11.05 -6.19 15.63
N GLN A 64 -10.50 -7.18 16.32
CA GLN A 64 -11.02 -7.71 17.58
C GLN A 64 -9.90 -7.86 18.60
N ASP A 65 -10.22 -7.63 19.88
CA ASP A 65 -9.32 -7.86 21.00
C ASP A 65 -9.93 -8.95 21.91
N PRO A 66 -9.79 -10.23 21.54
CA PRO A 66 -10.37 -11.34 22.30
C PRO A 66 -9.65 -11.54 23.65
N PRO A 67 -10.32 -12.13 24.66
CA PRO A 67 -9.71 -12.43 25.97
C PRO A 67 -8.46 -13.31 25.93
N SER A 68 -8.19 -13.99 24.82
CA SER A 68 -6.96 -14.76 24.58
C SER A 68 -5.69 -13.89 24.50
N GLY A 69 -5.83 -12.56 24.45
CA GLY A 69 -4.72 -11.59 24.53
C GLY A 69 -4.01 -11.28 23.21
N ALA A 70 -4.41 -11.92 22.10
CA ALA A 70 -3.89 -11.63 20.76
C ALA A 70 -4.92 -10.82 19.97
N ILE A 71 -4.53 -9.63 19.52
CA ILE A 71 -5.39 -8.78 18.71
C ILE A 71 -5.53 -9.42 17.34
N ARG A 72 -6.76 -9.64 16.91
CA ARG A 72 -7.09 -10.27 15.65
C ARG A 72 -7.50 -9.24 14.61
N ILE A 73 -6.84 -9.26 13.47
CA ILE A 73 -7.14 -8.45 12.30
C ILE A 73 -7.58 -9.42 11.20
N THR A 74 -8.87 -9.45 10.91
CA THR A 74 -9.46 -10.32 9.90
C THR A 74 -9.83 -9.50 8.67
N GLY A 75 -9.37 -9.93 7.50
CA GLY A 75 -9.83 -9.43 6.20
C GLY A 75 -10.79 -10.41 5.53
N ASN A 76 -11.76 -9.90 4.77
CA ASN A 76 -12.56 -10.74 3.86
C ASN A 76 -11.69 -11.36 2.75
N ASP A 77 -10.69 -10.60 2.33
CA ASP A 77 -9.73 -10.87 1.27
C ASP A 77 -8.42 -10.11 1.58
N GLU A 78 -7.42 -10.21 0.71
CA GLU A 78 -6.11 -9.57 0.90
C GLU A 78 -6.20 -8.06 1.08
N ARG A 79 -7.08 -7.39 0.31
CA ARG A 79 -7.26 -5.93 0.41
C ARG A 79 -7.93 -5.56 1.72
N GLY A 80 -8.96 -6.29 2.13
CA GLY A 80 -9.56 -6.14 3.45
C GLY A 80 -8.51 -6.27 4.55
N LEU A 81 -7.66 -7.28 4.50
CA LEU A 81 -6.61 -7.50 5.50
C LEU A 81 -5.60 -6.33 5.54
N LEU A 82 -5.20 -5.81 4.38
CA LEU A 82 -4.34 -4.63 4.25
C LEU A 82 -4.98 -3.38 4.88
N TYR A 83 -6.29 -3.18 4.69
CA TYR A 83 -7.01 -2.03 5.24
C TYR A 83 -7.19 -2.17 6.75
N GLY A 84 -7.41 -3.39 7.23
CA GLY A 84 -7.40 -3.72 8.66
C GLY A 84 -6.06 -3.37 9.31
N LEU A 85 -4.93 -3.76 8.71
CA LEU A 85 -3.60 -3.34 9.14
C LEU A 85 -3.49 -1.82 9.20
N GLY A 86 -3.86 -1.12 8.13
CA GLY A 86 -3.79 0.33 8.07
C GLY A 86 -4.62 1.02 9.16
N ARG A 87 -5.85 0.55 9.39
CA ARG A 87 -6.71 1.05 10.47
C ARG A 87 -6.09 0.79 11.84
N PHE A 88 -5.58 -0.42 12.07
CA PHE A 88 -4.92 -0.81 13.32
C PHE A 88 -3.71 0.10 13.62
N LEU A 89 -2.82 0.30 12.64
CA LEU A 89 -1.65 1.15 12.78
C LEU A 89 -2.05 2.60 13.12
N ARG A 90 -3.05 3.16 12.45
CA ARG A 90 -3.54 4.53 12.73
C ARG A 90 -4.21 4.70 14.09
N CYS A 91 -4.72 3.61 14.67
CA CYS A 91 -5.35 3.63 15.99
C CYS A 91 -4.39 3.19 17.11
N SER A 92 -3.17 2.78 16.77
CA SER A 92 -2.13 2.42 17.74
C SER A 92 -1.34 3.64 18.18
N HIS A 93 -0.77 3.57 19.38
CA HIS A 93 0.07 4.62 19.93
C HIS A 93 1.54 4.20 19.87
N TYR A 94 2.40 5.17 19.57
CA TYR A 94 3.83 4.97 19.36
C TYR A 94 4.58 5.92 20.29
N ASP A 95 5.22 5.36 21.32
CA ASP A 95 6.24 6.04 22.12
C ASP A 95 7.63 5.55 21.69
N ARG A 96 8.68 6.28 22.05
CA ARG A 96 10.07 5.98 21.64
C ARG A 96 10.43 4.50 21.81
N ASP A 97 10.09 3.93 22.96
CA ASP A 97 10.49 2.58 23.35
C ASP A 97 9.29 1.62 23.47
N THR A 98 8.08 2.06 23.11
CA THR A 98 6.87 1.26 23.34
C THR A 98 5.88 1.42 22.22
N PHE A 99 5.51 0.28 21.64
CA PHE A 99 4.34 0.16 20.78
C PHE A 99 3.12 -0.26 21.62
N THR A 100 2.06 0.55 21.60
CA THR A 100 0.80 0.23 22.27
C THR A 100 -0.29 0.00 21.21
N PRO A 101 -0.72 -1.25 21.01
CA PRO A 101 -1.77 -1.58 20.07
C PRO A 101 -3.08 -0.84 20.33
N GLY A 102 -3.70 -0.32 19.28
CA GLY A 102 -5.05 0.22 19.35
C GLY A 102 -6.09 -0.90 19.43
N THR A 103 -6.70 -1.10 20.60
CA THR A 103 -7.64 -2.23 20.85
C THR A 103 -9.10 -1.93 20.51
N ARG A 104 -9.39 -0.78 19.89
CA ARG A 104 -10.77 -0.42 19.54
C ARG A 104 -11.30 -1.37 18.47
N GLN A 105 -12.28 -2.19 18.85
CA GLN A 105 -13.00 -3.05 17.91
C GLN A 105 -13.55 -2.22 16.75
N ALA A 106 -13.38 -2.73 15.54
CA ALA A 106 -13.80 -2.05 14.32
C ALA A 106 -14.24 -3.09 13.29
N THR A 107 -15.33 -2.81 12.59
CA THR A 107 -15.71 -3.53 11.36
C THR A 107 -15.97 -2.47 10.29
N SER A 108 -15.46 -2.69 9.09
CA SER A 108 -15.63 -1.75 7.99
C SER A 108 -15.69 -2.48 6.66
N VAL A 109 -16.60 -2.04 5.79
CA VAL A 109 -16.71 -2.49 4.40
C VAL A 109 -16.75 -1.24 3.51
N PRO A 110 -15.89 -1.13 2.49
CA PRO A 110 -15.94 0.02 1.59
C PRO A 110 -17.27 0.11 0.84
N GLU A 111 -17.86 1.31 0.77
CA GLU A 111 -19.11 1.51 0.02
C GLU A 111 -18.88 1.53 -1.50
N LYS A 112 -17.73 2.08 -1.94
CA LYS A 112 -17.40 2.19 -3.36
C LYS A 112 -16.45 1.07 -3.77
N PRO A 113 -16.74 0.32 -4.85
CA PRO A 113 -15.89 -0.79 -5.32
C PRO A 113 -14.59 -0.30 -5.96
N VAL A 114 -14.54 0.97 -6.38
CA VAL A 114 -13.33 1.61 -6.91
C VAL A 114 -13.04 2.86 -6.11
N ARG A 115 -11.83 2.93 -5.55
CA ARG A 115 -11.30 4.07 -4.79
C ARG A 115 -9.93 4.35 -5.38
N GLY A 116 -9.95 5.11 -6.48
CA GLY A 116 -8.79 5.35 -7.32
C GLY A 116 -8.06 6.64 -6.95
N ILE A 117 -6.77 6.65 -7.21
CA ILE A 117 -5.93 7.85 -7.16
C ILE A 117 -5.13 7.97 -8.45
N TYR A 118 -5.00 9.20 -8.92
CA TYR A 118 -4.23 9.52 -10.11
C TYR A 118 -2.92 10.22 -9.71
N PHE A 119 -1.80 9.58 -10.04
CA PHE A 119 -0.49 10.22 -9.94
C PHE A 119 -0.23 10.91 -11.26
N ALA A 120 -0.26 12.25 -11.23
CA ALA A 120 0.15 13.09 -12.33
C ALA A 120 1.65 12.96 -12.57
N THR A 121 2.11 11.88 -13.21
CA THR A 121 3.54 11.56 -13.42
C THR A 121 4.20 12.39 -14.53
N HIS A 122 3.80 13.66 -14.65
CA HIS A 122 4.20 14.61 -15.67
C HIS A 122 4.34 16.02 -15.05
N PHE A 123 4.82 17.00 -15.83
CA PHE A 123 5.09 18.39 -15.40
C PHE A 123 5.94 18.57 -14.13
N HIS A 124 7.04 17.82 -14.02
CA HIS A 124 8.05 17.95 -12.95
C HIS A 124 7.51 18.07 -11.51
N ASN A 125 6.37 17.43 -11.22
CA ASN A 125 5.84 17.39 -9.86
C ASN A 125 6.47 16.26 -9.04
N PHE A 126 6.01 16.10 -7.80
CA PHE A 126 6.49 15.06 -6.89
C PHE A 126 6.48 13.65 -7.50
N TYR A 127 5.38 13.23 -8.15
CA TYR A 127 5.25 11.89 -8.72
C TYR A 127 6.20 11.66 -9.91
N HIS A 128 6.51 12.73 -10.63
CA HIS A 128 7.47 12.72 -11.73
C HIS A 128 8.91 12.63 -11.22
N GLU A 129 9.32 13.45 -10.25
CA GLU A 129 10.74 13.66 -9.94
C GLU A 129 11.25 13.01 -8.66
N ALA A 130 10.39 12.79 -7.66
CA ALA A 130 10.85 12.27 -6.36
C ALA A 130 11.58 10.92 -6.52
N PRO A 131 12.50 10.56 -5.61
CA PRO A 131 13.10 9.23 -5.60
C PRO A 131 12.02 8.14 -5.70
N VAL A 132 12.23 7.15 -6.58
CA VAL A 132 11.22 6.10 -6.84
C VAL A 132 10.75 5.45 -5.54
N LYS A 133 11.69 5.18 -4.63
CA LYS A 133 11.40 4.59 -3.32
C LYS A 133 10.41 5.41 -2.50
N GLU A 134 10.54 6.74 -2.50
CA GLU A 134 9.65 7.62 -1.74
C GLU A 134 8.21 7.55 -2.29
N VAL A 135 8.06 7.49 -3.61
CA VAL A 135 6.74 7.29 -4.24
C VAL A 135 6.19 5.90 -3.95
N GLN A 136 7.04 4.86 -3.89
CA GLN A 136 6.63 3.51 -3.50
C GLN A 136 6.12 3.45 -2.05
N ASP A 137 6.77 4.17 -1.14
CA ASP A 137 6.32 4.29 0.25
C ASP A 137 4.99 5.02 0.36
N TYR A 138 4.78 6.04 -0.47
CA TYR A 138 3.50 6.73 -0.56
C TYR A 138 2.38 5.84 -1.12
N ILE A 139 2.67 4.97 -2.11
CA ILE A 139 1.72 3.96 -2.61
C ILE A 139 1.31 2.99 -1.49
N GLU A 140 2.24 2.61 -0.63
CA GLU A 140 1.94 1.79 0.54
C GLU A 140 1.02 2.52 1.53
N ASP A 141 1.30 3.78 1.83
CA ASP A 141 0.47 4.57 2.73
C ASP A 141 -0.98 4.68 2.24
N ILE A 142 -1.19 5.09 0.98
CA ILE A 142 -2.55 5.22 0.44
C ILE A 142 -3.28 3.88 0.35
N ALA A 143 -2.55 2.78 0.12
CA ALA A 143 -3.11 1.43 0.16
C ALA A 143 -3.60 1.07 1.58
N LEU A 144 -2.81 1.38 2.62
CA LEU A 144 -3.24 1.24 4.02
C LEU A 144 -4.44 2.13 4.37
N TRP A 145 -4.67 3.22 3.63
CA TRP A 145 -5.85 4.08 3.77
C TRP A 145 -7.09 3.57 3.03
N GLY A 146 -6.97 2.51 2.23
CA GLY A 146 -8.10 1.91 1.52
C GLY A 146 -8.16 2.22 0.03
N ILE A 147 -7.18 2.93 -0.55
CA ILE A 147 -7.11 3.09 -2.02
C ILE A 147 -6.86 1.71 -2.65
N ASN A 148 -7.62 1.40 -3.70
CA ASN A 148 -7.54 0.10 -4.36
C ASN A 148 -7.12 0.17 -5.84
N THR A 149 -6.98 1.38 -6.39
CA THR A 149 -6.60 1.57 -7.80
C THR A 149 -5.60 2.72 -7.93
N LEU A 150 -4.45 2.43 -8.55
CA LEU A 150 -3.45 3.43 -8.93
C LEU A 150 -3.52 3.72 -10.43
N CYS A 151 -3.66 4.99 -10.79
CA CYS A 151 -3.60 5.47 -12.16
C CYS A 151 -2.32 6.30 -12.36
N VAL A 152 -1.61 6.08 -13.47
CA VAL A 152 -0.46 6.89 -13.89
C VAL A 152 -0.60 7.34 -15.34
N TRP A 153 0.16 8.36 -15.75
CA TRP A 153 0.15 8.86 -17.12
C TRP A 153 1.58 8.92 -17.70
N PHE A 154 1.78 8.29 -18.84
CA PHE A 154 2.95 8.52 -19.67
C PHE A 154 2.66 9.69 -20.61
N ASP A 155 3.05 10.90 -20.23
CA ASP A 155 2.81 12.10 -21.04
C ASP A 155 3.77 12.13 -22.24
N MET A 156 3.23 11.89 -23.43
CA MET A 156 4.00 11.80 -24.66
C MET A 156 4.65 13.13 -25.04
N HIS A 157 4.09 14.27 -24.60
CA HIS A 157 4.56 15.60 -24.99
C HIS A 157 5.96 15.93 -24.47
N HIS A 158 6.45 15.19 -23.47
CA HIS A 158 7.81 15.32 -22.96
C HIS A 158 8.87 14.69 -23.88
N TYR A 159 8.47 13.84 -24.83
CA TYR A 159 9.40 12.96 -25.55
C TYR A 159 9.22 13.05 -27.07
N LYS A 160 10.26 12.65 -27.82
CA LYS A 160 10.20 12.59 -29.31
C LYS A 160 9.81 11.21 -29.85
N GLY A 161 9.47 10.28 -28.97
CA GLY A 161 9.13 8.91 -29.35
C GLY A 161 9.30 7.92 -28.20
N ILE A 162 8.77 6.71 -28.36
CA ILE A 162 8.89 5.65 -27.33
C ILE A 162 10.34 5.16 -27.13
N GLY A 163 11.19 5.37 -28.14
CA GLY A 163 12.61 5.03 -28.13
C GLY A 163 13.51 6.12 -27.54
N ASP A 164 12.96 7.31 -27.25
CA ASP A 164 13.68 8.40 -26.59
C ASP A 164 14.27 7.91 -25.25
N PRO A 165 15.56 8.13 -24.96
CA PRO A 165 16.16 7.71 -23.69
C PRO A 165 15.36 8.16 -22.46
N ASP A 166 14.82 9.38 -22.46
CA ASP A 166 14.05 9.91 -21.34
C ASP A 166 12.66 9.26 -21.26
N ALA A 167 12.05 8.91 -22.40
CA ALA A 167 10.84 8.10 -22.44
C ALA A 167 11.08 6.72 -21.82
N ARG A 168 12.22 6.08 -22.12
CA ARG A 168 12.60 4.77 -21.57
C ARG A 168 12.81 4.81 -20.06
N LEU A 169 13.40 5.89 -19.54
CA LEU A 169 13.53 6.12 -18.12
C LEU A 169 12.17 6.28 -17.45
N MET A 170 11.28 7.09 -18.02
CA MET A 170 9.93 7.27 -17.51
C MET A 170 9.12 5.96 -17.53
N ILE A 171 9.15 5.20 -18.63
CA ILE A 171 8.48 3.88 -18.70
C ILE A 171 8.99 2.96 -17.59
N SER A 172 10.29 2.95 -17.33
CA SER A 172 10.90 2.13 -16.29
C SER A 172 10.41 2.57 -14.89
N ARG A 173 10.35 3.89 -14.66
CA ARG A 173 9.77 4.47 -13.44
C ARG A 173 8.31 4.05 -13.26
N LEU A 174 7.46 4.25 -14.26
CA LEU A 174 6.03 3.88 -14.20
C LEU A 174 5.85 2.39 -13.92
N LYS A 175 6.65 1.52 -14.52
CA LYS A 175 6.64 0.07 -14.22
C LYS A 175 6.94 -0.20 -12.75
N CYS A 176 7.95 0.46 -12.17
CA CYS A 176 8.24 0.32 -10.74
C CYS A 176 7.04 0.70 -9.87
N LEU A 177 6.38 1.82 -10.17
CA LEU A 177 5.21 2.28 -9.41
C LEU A 177 4.03 1.32 -9.52
N LEU A 178 3.70 0.89 -10.74
CA LEU A 178 2.59 -0.04 -10.98
C LEU A 178 2.86 -1.41 -10.36
N ASN A 179 4.11 -1.89 -10.38
CA ASN A 179 4.48 -3.14 -9.71
C ASN A 179 4.36 -3.03 -8.19
N SER A 180 4.74 -1.90 -7.59
CA SER A 180 4.53 -1.65 -6.16
C SER A 180 3.05 -1.71 -5.78
N ALA A 181 2.17 -1.12 -6.58
CA ALA A 181 0.72 -1.23 -6.38
C ALA A 181 0.23 -2.68 -6.50
N LYS A 182 0.64 -3.41 -7.55
CA LYS A 182 0.26 -4.82 -7.75
C LYS A 182 0.73 -5.74 -6.62
N ASN A 183 1.92 -5.49 -6.07
CA ASN A 183 2.44 -6.26 -4.95
C ASN A 183 1.53 -6.16 -3.72
N LEU A 184 0.84 -5.02 -3.54
CA LEU A 184 -0.16 -4.77 -2.52
C LEU A 184 -1.59 -5.13 -2.97
N LYS A 185 -1.75 -5.85 -4.09
CA LYS A 185 -3.03 -6.28 -4.69
C LYS A 185 -3.94 -5.13 -5.16
N LEU A 186 -3.39 -3.93 -5.37
CA LEU A 186 -4.10 -2.82 -6.00
C LEU A 186 -4.25 -3.08 -7.51
N SER A 187 -5.36 -2.60 -8.06
CA SER A 187 -5.54 -2.45 -9.50
C SER A 187 -4.66 -1.33 -10.04
N THR A 188 -4.26 -1.44 -11.29
CA THR A 188 -3.39 -0.47 -11.97
C THR A 188 -4.03 -0.02 -13.27
N SER A 189 -3.98 1.27 -13.56
CA SER A 189 -4.52 1.86 -14.78
C SER A 189 -3.56 2.86 -15.42
N LEU A 190 -3.70 3.04 -16.72
CA LEU A 190 -3.04 4.10 -17.48
C LEU A 190 -4.08 5.13 -17.89
N VAL A 191 -3.78 6.40 -17.63
CA VAL A 191 -4.50 7.53 -18.20
C VAL A 191 -3.77 7.94 -19.47
N PHE A 192 -4.53 8.30 -20.50
CA PHE A 192 -4.06 8.87 -21.74
C PHE A 192 -5.09 9.87 -22.24
N ILE A 193 -4.65 10.82 -23.05
CA ILE A 193 -5.55 11.75 -23.72
C ILE A 193 -5.70 11.30 -25.18
N ALA A 194 -6.92 11.31 -25.72
CA ALA A 194 -7.20 10.74 -27.05
C ALA A 194 -6.46 11.44 -28.20
N ASN A 195 -6.11 12.72 -28.04
CA ASN A 195 -5.39 13.55 -29.00
C ASN A 195 -3.95 13.86 -28.55
N GLU A 196 -3.38 13.00 -27.71
CA GLU A 196 -2.00 13.11 -27.24
C GLU A 196 -0.98 12.76 -28.33
N GLY A 197 0.18 13.43 -28.31
CA GLY A 197 1.24 13.20 -29.28
C GLY A 197 2.64 13.44 -28.71
N TYR A 198 3.65 12.89 -29.36
CA TYR A 198 5.05 13.22 -29.09
C TYR A 198 5.37 14.68 -29.42
N ALA A 199 6.39 15.24 -28.80
CA ALA A 199 6.84 16.62 -28.98
C ALA A 199 7.14 16.99 -30.45
N ASP A 200 7.49 16.00 -31.27
CA ASP A 200 7.82 16.12 -32.69
C ASP A 200 6.68 15.66 -33.62
N SER A 201 5.50 15.37 -33.09
CA SER A 201 4.31 15.06 -33.90
C SER A 201 4.03 16.18 -34.90
N PRO A 202 3.56 15.89 -36.13
CA PRO A 202 3.21 16.93 -37.12
C PRO A 202 2.30 18.00 -36.52
N HIS A 203 2.56 19.28 -36.83
CA HIS A 203 1.79 20.40 -36.27
C HIS A 203 0.28 20.25 -36.49
N GLN A 204 -0.12 19.70 -37.64
CA GLN A 204 -1.53 19.50 -37.99
C GLN A 204 -2.25 18.45 -37.10
N LEU A 205 -1.50 17.67 -36.32
CA LEU A 205 -2.03 16.65 -35.42
C LEU A 205 -1.97 17.07 -33.93
N ARG A 206 -1.42 18.25 -33.61
CA ARG A 206 -1.31 18.75 -32.24
C ARG A 206 -2.62 19.41 -31.81
N ALA A 207 -2.99 19.25 -30.55
CA ALA A 207 -4.05 20.04 -29.93
C ALA A 207 -3.56 21.51 -29.77
N GLU A 208 -4.45 22.48 -30.03
CA GLU A 208 -4.17 23.92 -29.82
C GLU A 208 -4.05 24.30 -28.33
#